data_AF-A0A5K1IJ93-F1
#
_entry.id   AF-A0A5K1IJ93-F1
#
_cell.length_a   1.000
_cell.length_b   1.000
_cell.length_c   1.000
_cell.angle_alpha   90.00
_cell.angle_beta   90.00
_cell.angle_gamma   90.00
#
_symmetry.space_group_name_H-M   'P 1'
#
loop_
_entity.id
_entity.type
_entity.pdbx_description
1 polymer ?
#
loop_
_entity_poly.entity_id
_entity_poly.type
_entity_poly.pdbx_seq_one_letter_code
_entity_poly.pdbx_strand_id
1 'polypeptide(L)'
;MIVIVDTNLARNENSYSELLGNRKQLQAIAASNELYIPEVVIDEIVTQKRLSFLREQAQINRSGILKLTSFSIDEAESLAFEQVEKKIRSDKSIPFNVLPQAPVEYAFSRIYNWAINHEPPFEEKSDKGFKDACIVASIDFFLEQSSEEKQVLICTDDKRMAEYFKDRTNITVEEDLKNVIKLNNRPKVKESVETTTNTSDFDTKNAANADVNDLIEELANSLSFAETHSIISKLSSSPHVTTDQQELRILSVALENQQVEWILKDDDVSEYIKPIFLRHKEELIDNEYTRYLDAFDLPDEREEKRESPFFTTKEKRAFCDFINEIISHTVCKSHLSTFEINANTILARLQSLLKSHLLDSSLANVKYLTDILINGAVETKPGSISIDTISDFVNLLDNASPRKREAIMANLISRLEDIDDDISF
;
A
#
# COMPACT_ATOMS: atom_id res chain seq x y z
N MET A 1 17.29 -23.40 17.53
CA MET A 1 17.49 -22.00 17.94
C MET A 1 16.11 -21.38 18.02
N ILE A 2 15.88 -20.54 19.03
CA ILE A 2 14.61 -19.83 19.19
C ILE A 2 14.73 -18.51 18.42
N VAL A 3 13.72 -18.17 17.63
CA VAL A 3 13.65 -16.88 16.93
C VAL A 3 12.40 -16.16 17.40
N ILE A 4 12.56 -14.99 18.01
CA ILE A 4 11.47 -14.14 18.51
C ILE A 4 11.35 -12.93 17.59
N VAL A 5 10.15 -12.63 17.11
CA VAL A 5 9.95 -11.56 16.11
C VAL A 5 9.07 -10.44 16.66
N ASP A 6 9.51 -9.21 16.45
CA ASP A 6 8.82 -7.97 16.80
C ASP A 6 7.73 -7.57 15.78
N THR A 7 6.86 -6.61 16.13
CA THR A 7 5.71 -6.16 15.34
C THR A 7 6.11 -5.73 13.93
N ASN A 8 7.13 -4.87 13.78
CA ASN A 8 7.49 -4.29 12.48
C ASN A 8 7.84 -5.36 11.44
N LEU A 9 8.49 -6.44 11.88
CA LEU A 9 8.93 -7.54 11.02
C LEU A 9 7.84 -8.59 10.80
N ALA A 10 6.76 -8.57 11.59
CA ALA A 10 5.63 -9.49 11.48
C ALA A 10 4.34 -8.85 10.89
N ARG A 11 4.30 -7.53 10.70
CA ARG A 11 3.11 -6.76 10.29
C ARG A 11 2.73 -6.95 8.82
N ASN A 12 1.43 -6.96 8.55
CA ASN A 12 0.83 -6.75 7.22
C ASN A 12 -0.57 -6.16 7.39
N GLU A 13 -0.73 -4.87 7.11
CA GLU A 13 -1.98 -4.14 7.40
C GLU A 13 -3.13 -4.43 6.44
N ASN A 14 -2.81 -4.81 5.20
CA ASN A 14 -3.76 -4.82 4.09
C ASN A 14 -4.28 -6.21 3.74
N SER A 15 -3.93 -7.23 4.54
CA SER A 15 -4.43 -8.60 4.37
C SER A 15 -5.44 -8.94 5.46
N TYR A 16 -6.67 -9.26 5.08
CA TYR A 16 -7.72 -9.72 6.00
C TYR A 16 -7.87 -11.25 6.03
N SER A 17 -7.03 -11.96 5.28
CA SER A 17 -7.02 -13.43 5.22
C SER A 17 -5.93 -14.07 6.07
N GLU A 18 -4.90 -13.32 6.43
CA GLU A 18 -3.67 -13.84 7.04
C GLU A 18 -3.26 -12.98 8.24
N LEU A 19 -2.72 -13.63 9.28
CA LEU A 19 -2.29 -12.93 10.49
C LEU A 19 -0.96 -12.20 10.27
N LEU A 20 0.07 -12.94 9.86
CA LEU A 20 1.45 -12.45 9.76
C LEU A 20 1.79 -11.96 8.34
N GLY A 21 2.56 -10.88 8.29
CA GLY A 21 3.26 -10.40 7.09
C GLY A 21 4.56 -11.14 6.81
N ASN A 22 5.39 -10.60 5.91
CA ASN A 22 6.73 -11.12 5.57
C ASN A 22 6.79 -12.66 5.41
N ARG A 23 5.72 -13.21 4.83
CA ARG A 23 5.36 -14.63 4.96
C ARG A 23 6.44 -15.57 4.45
N LYS A 24 7.04 -15.26 3.31
CA LYS A 24 8.12 -16.06 2.72
C LYS A 24 9.32 -16.18 3.67
N GLN A 25 9.70 -15.09 4.34
CA GLN A 25 10.84 -15.08 5.27
C GLN A 25 10.48 -15.80 6.57
N LEU A 26 9.31 -15.53 7.15
CA LEU A 26 8.86 -16.18 8.37
C LEU A 26 8.64 -17.69 8.17
N GLN A 27 8.16 -18.12 7.01
CA GLN A 27 8.08 -19.55 6.63
C GLN A 27 9.47 -20.19 6.55
N ALA A 28 10.44 -19.53 5.94
CA ALA A 28 11.81 -20.04 5.87
C ALA A 28 12.46 -20.16 7.26
N ILE A 29 12.20 -19.19 8.14
CA ILE A 29 12.66 -19.20 9.53
C ILE A 29 11.99 -20.34 10.30
N ALA A 30 10.66 -20.45 10.23
CA ALA A 30 9.88 -21.48 10.92
C ALA A 30 10.19 -22.91 10.44
N ALA A 31 10.69 -23.07 9.21
CA ALA A 31 11.12 -24.38 8.70
C ALA A 31 12.40 -24.92 9.38
N SER A 32 13.21 -24.04 9.97
CA SER A 32 14.52 -24.39 10.54
C SER A 32 14.69 -24.00 12.02
N ASN A 33 13.73 -23.27 12.59
CA ASN A 33 13.79 -22.72 13.95
C ASN A 33 12.45 -22.81 14.66
N GLU A 34 12.51 -22.71 15.99
CA GLU A 34 11.32 -22.48 16.80
C GLU A 34 10.98 -20.99 16.73
N LEU A 35 10.03 -20.64 15.86
CA LEU A 35 9.53 -19.27 15.70
C LEU A 35 8.54 -18.94 16.83
N TYR A 36 8.81 -17.86 17.55
CA TYR A 36 7.95 -17.32 18.59
C TYR A 36 7.49 -15.91 18.21
N ILE A 37 6.19 -15.65 18.38
CA ILE A 37 5.60 -14.32 18.22
C ILE A 37 5.02 -13.92 19.59
N PRO A 38 5.47 -12.81 20.20
CA PRO A 38 4.86 -12.29 21.42
C PRO A 38 3.37 -12.04 21.26
N GLU A 39 2.58 -12.37 22.28
CA GLU A 39 1.14 -12.13 22.29
C GLU A 39 0.81 -10.64 22.09
N VAL A 40 1.62 -9.75 22.68
CA VAL A 40 1.54 -8.29 22.48
C VAL A 40 1.66 -7.90 21.00
N VAL A 41 2.56 -8.55 20.25
CA VAL A 41 2.75 -8.33 18.81
C VAL A 41 1.53 -8.79 18.03
N ILE A 42 0.95 -9.94 18.39
CA ILE A 42 -0.27 -10.46 17.76
C ILE A 42 -1.44 -9.49 17.98
N ASP A 43 -1.64 -9.04 19.21
CA ASP A 43 -2.73 -8.12 19.55
C ASP A 43 -2.56 -6.75 18.88
N GLU A 44 -1.32 -6.27 18.74
CA GLU A 44 -1.02 -5.07 17.98
C GLU A 44 -1.38 -5.24 16.49
N ILE A 45 -0.94 -6.32 15.85
CA ILE A 45 -1.25 -6.59 14.44
C ILE A 45 -2.76 -6.69 14.21
N VAL A 46 -3.48 -7.39 15.09
CA VAL A 46 -4.94 -7.51 15.02
C VAL A 46 -5.61 -6.14 15.20
N THR A 47 -5.12 -5.31 16.12
CA THR A 47 -5.62 -3.94 16.33
C THR A 47 -5.39 -3.06 15.11
N GLN A 48 -4.20 -3.12 14.50
CA GLN A 48 -3.88 -2.38 13.28
C GLN A 48 -4.78 -2.80 12.11
N LYS A 49 -4.96 -4.11 11.90
CA LYS A 49 -5.89 -4.65 10.90
C LYS A 49 -7.34 -4.22 11.15
N ARG A 50 -7.78 -4.14 12.42
CA ARG A 50 -9.11 -3.63 12.77
C ARG A 50 -9.29 -2.19 12.33
N LEU A 51 -8.30 -1.35 12.62
CA LEU A 51 -8.33 0.06 12.22
C LEU A 51 -8.31 0.21 10.70
N SER A 52 -7.49 -0.58 9.98
CA SER A 52 -7.46 -0.60 8.52
C SER A 52 -8.81 -1.03 7.93
N PHE A 53 -9.37 -2.12 8.44
CA PHE A 53 -10.67 -2.65 8.03
C PHE A 53 -11.79 -1.62 8.20
N LEU A 54 -11.87 -0.96 9.35
CA LEU A 54 -12.88 0.08 9.61
C LEU A 54 -12.71 1.29 8.68
N ARG A 55 -11.47 1.66 8.35
CA ARG A 55 -11.19 2.74 7.39
C ARG A 55 -11.64 2.35 5.98
N GLU A 56 -11.33 1.14 5.53
CA GLU A 56 -11.77 0.62 4.23
C GLU A 56 -13.29 0.51 4.16
N GLN A 57 -13.93 -0.04 5.19
CA GLN A 57 -15.39 -0.13 5.25
C GLN A 57 -16.04 1.26 5.17
N ALA A 58 -15.51 2.24 5.90
CA ALA A 58 -15.98 3.63 5.83
C ALA A 58 -15.74 4.25 4.44
N GLN A 59 -14.62 3.95 3.79
CA GLN A 59 -14.31 4.43 2.45
C GLN A 59 -15.26 3.81 1.42
N ILE A 60 -15.51 2.50 1.50
CA ILE A 60 -16.45 1.79 0.64
C ILE A 60 -17.85 2.40 0.79
N ASN A 61 -18.33 2.59 2.03
CA ASN A 61 -19.65 3.18 2.30
C ASN A 61 -19.76 4.61 1.76
N ARG A 62 -18.69 5.42 1.88
CA ARG A 62 -18.65 6.78 1.32
C ARG A 62 -18.55 6.82 -0.19
N SER A 63 -17.83 5.88 -0.80
CA SER A 63 -17.55 5.87 -2.25
C SER A 63 -18.80 5.66 -3.11
N GLY A 64 -19.91 5.21 -2.52
CA GLY A 64 -21.13 4.90 -3.25
C GLY A 64 -20.96 3.77 -4.28
N ILE A 65 -19.83 3.04 -4.25
CA ILE A 65 -19.52 1.96 -5.19
C ILE A 65 -20.37 0.73 -4.92
N LEU A 66 -20.75 0.46 -3.66
CA LEU A 66 -21.67 -0.63 -3.33
C LEU A 66 -23.03 -0.45 -4.00
N LYS A 67 -23.48 0.80 -4.15
CA LYS A 67 -24.74 1.13 -4.85
C LYS A 67 -24.70 0.79 -6.34
N LEU A 68 -23.51 0.59 -6.92
CA LEU A 68 -23.32 0.19 -8.31
C LEU A 68 -23.24 -1.31 -8.52
N THR A 69 -23.14 -2.06 -7.45
CA THR A 69 -22.92 -3.49 -7.51
C THR A 69 -24.17 -4.20 -7.03
N SER A 70 -24.36 -5.46 -7.44
CA SER A 70 -25.40 -6.32 -6.87
C SER A 70 -25.11 -6.70 -5.40
N PHE A 71 -24.04 -6.20 -4.79
CA PHE A 71 -23.75 -6.42 -3.38
C PHE A 71 -24.70 -5.61 -2.52
N SER A 72 -25.32 -6.28 -1.56
CA SER A 72 -26.20 -5.60 -0.61
C SER A 72 -25.38 -4.67 0.29
N ILE A 73 -25.82 -3.44 0.43
CA ILE A 73 -25.26 -2.48 1.41
C ILE A 73 -25.39 -3.07 2.81
N ASP A 74 -26.50 -3.75 3.11
CA ASP A 74 -26.71 -4.43 4.38
C ASP A 74 -25.70 -5.55 4.61
N GLU A 75 -25.29 -6.26 3.54
CA GLU A 75 -24.24 -7.29 3.64
C GLU A 75 -22.87 -6.68 3.92
N ALA A 76 -22.52 -5.56 3.26
CA ALA A 76 -21.26 -4.86 3.49
C ALA A 76 -21.18 -4.17 4.87
N GLU A 77 -22.31 -3.64 5.36
CA GLU A 77 -22.42 -3.09 6.71
C GLU A 77 -22.44 -4.19 7.79
N SER A 78 -22.92 -5.39 7.45
CA SER A 78 -22.90 -6.56 8.34
C SER A 78 -21.54 -7.27 8.43
N LEU A 79 -20.57 -6.90 7.57
CA LEU A 79 -19.18 -7.38 7.66
C LEU A 79 -18.57 -6.87 8.97
N ALA A 80 -18.59 -7.73 9.98
CA ALA A 80 -18.05 -7.47 11.30
C ALA A 80 -16.60 -7.93 11.38
N PHE A 81 -15.71 -7.09 11.91
CA PHE A 81 -14.29 -7.43 12.05
C PHE A 81 -14.09 -8.68 12.91
N GLU A 82 -15.02 -9.00 13.81
CA GLU A 82 -15.00 -10.19 14.66
C GLU A 82 -14.90 -11.49 13.83
N GLN A 83 -15.50 -11.54 12.64
CA GLN A 83 -15.38 -12.70 11.75
C GLN A 83 -13.99 -12.78 11.11
N VAL A 84 -13.43 -11.63 10.73
CA VAL A 84 -12.08 -11.50 10.19
C VAL A 84 -11.06 -11.90 11.25
N GLU A 85 -11.19 -11.37 12.46
CA GLU A 85 -10.33 -11.66 13.60
C GLU A 85 -10.28 -13.17 13.88
N LYS A 86 -11.44 -13.82 13.93
CA LYS A 86 -11.51 -15.28 14.13
C LYS A 86 -10.77 -16.04 13.03
N LYS A 87 -10.90 -15.60 11.78
CA LYS A 87 -10.22 -16.22 10.63
C LYS A 87 -8.71 -16.04 10.72
N ILE A 88 -8.21 -14.82 10.92
CA ILE A 88 -6.77 -14.55 11.00
C ILE A 88 -6.14 -15.18 12.24
N ARG A 89 -6.79 -15.18 13.41
CA ARG A 89 -6.27 -15.88 14.60
C ARG A 89 -6.24 -17.40 14.43
N SER A 90 -7.08 -17.95 13.55
CA SER A 90 -7.06 -19.37 13.17
C SER A 90 -6.08 -19.71 12.05
N ASP A 91 -5.38 -18.72 11.50
CA ASP A 91 -4.38 -18.92 10.44
C ASP A 91 -3.22 -19.78 10.96
N LYS A 92 -3.01 -20.92 10.31
CA LYS A 92 -1.92 -21.88 10.59
C LYS A 92 -0.96 -22.04 9.41
N SER A 93 -0.99 -21.12 8.46
CA SER A 93 -0.15 -21.17 7.26
C SER A 93 1.35 -20.99 7.53
N ILE A 94 1.70 -20.41 8.68
CA ILE A 94 3.06 -20.35 9.20
C ILE A 94 3.04 -20.98 10.60
N PRO A 95 3.83 -22.03 10.87
CA PRO A 95 3.92 -22.57 12.21
C PRO A 95 4.72 -21.61 13.11
N PHE A 96 4.12 -21.16 14.20
CA PHE A 96 4.78 -20.38 15.24
C PHE A 96 4.17 -20.72 16.61
N ASN A 97 4.95 -20.44 17.66
CA ASN A 97 4.51 -20.49 19.05
C ASN A 97 4.15 -19.09 19.52
N VAL A 98 3.08 -18.96 20.29
CA VAL A 98 2.77 -17.70 20.98
C VAL A 98 3.66 -17.60 22.20
N LEU A 99 4.40 -16.50 22.33
CA LEU A 99 5.12 -16.17 23.56
C LEU A 99 4.12 -15.38 24.44
N PRO A 100 3.65 -15.97 25.56
CA PRO A 100 2.60 -15.36 26.37
C PRO A 100 3.11 -14.10 27.07
N GLN A 101 2.20 -13.19 27.41
CA GLN A 101 2.55 -12.04 28.23
C GLN A 101 3.13 -12.49 29.58
N ALA A 102 4.15 -11.77 30.05
CA ALA A 102 4.65 -11.97 31.41
C ALA A 102 3.54 -11.70 32.45
N PRO A 103 3.51 -12.45 33.57
CA PRO A 103 2.60 -12.15 34.68
C PRO A 103 2.69 -10.70 35.12
N VAL A 104 1.57 -10.09 35.47
CA VAL A 104 1.50 -8.66 35.84
C VAL A 104 2.45 -8.34 36.98
N GLU A 105 2.55 -9.23 37.97
CA GLU A 105 3.41 -9.07 39.14
C GLU A 105 4.90 -9.05 38.76
N TYR A 106 5.26 -9.77 37.70
CA TYR A 106 6.62 -9.80 37.15
C TYR A 106 6.90 -8.57 36.28
N ALA A 107 6.00 -8.26 35.36
CA ALA A 107 6.19 -7.23 34.35
C ALA A 107 6.08 -5.82 34.93
N PHE A 108 5.06 -5.55 35.76
CA PHE A 108 4.74 -4.19 36.18
C PHE A 108 5.90 -3.51 36.93
N SER A 109 6.51 -4.21 37.87
CA SER A 109 7.64 -3.65 38.66
C SER A 109 8.84 -3.31 37.77
N ARG A 110 9.12 -4.12 36.75
CA ARG A 110 10.23 -3.89 35.81
C ARG A 110 9.92 -2.72 34.87
N ILE A 111 8.75 -2.76 34.23
CA ILE A 111 8.30 -1.72 33.29
C ILE A 111 8.22 -0.36 33.98
N TYR A 112 7.70 -0.30 35.21
CA TYR A 112 7.65 0.92 36.01
C TYR A 112 9.05 1.51 36.24
N ASN A 113 10.01 0.67 36.63
CA ASN A 113 11.39 1.12 36.85
C ASN A 113 12.05 1.59 35.54
N TRP A 114 11.88 0.84 34.45
CA TRP A 114 12.41 1.24 33.15
C TRP A 114 11.83 2.58 32.68
N ALA A 115 10.52 2.80 32.87
CA ALA A 115 9.86 4.04 32.51
C ALA A 115 10.40 5.24 33.32
N ILE A 116 10.47 5.13 34.65
CA ILE A 116 10.92 6.23 35.52
C ILE A 116 12.38 6.61 35.26
N ASN A 117 13.23 5.63 34.93
CA ASN A 117 14.64 5.87 34.68
C ASN A 117 14.95 6.17 33.20
N HIS A 118 13.95 6.11 32.31
CA HIS A 118 14.14 6.13 30.85
C HIS A 118 15.18 5.10 30.38
N GLU A 119 15.19 3.93 31.02
CA GLU A 119 16.05 2.81 30.65
C GLU A 119 15.46 2.06 29.45
N PRO A 120 16.30 1.39 28.63
CA PRO A 120 15.82 0.47 27.62
C PRO A 120 14.78 -0.51 28.19
N PRO A 121 13.66 -0.77 27.49
CA PRO A 121 13.36 -0.40 26.10
C PRO A 121 12.62 0.94 25.92
N PHE A 122 12.50 1.79 26.94
CA PHE A 122 11.93 3.13 26.77
C PHE A 122 12.88 4.06 26.03
N GLU A 123 12.35 4.97 25.22
CA GLU A 123 13.14 6.03 24.56
C GLU A 123 13.77 6.98 25.59
N GLU A 124 14.95 7.53 25.27
CA GLU A 124 15.57 8.53 26.14
C GLU A 124 14.69 9.77 26.28
N LYS A 125 14.47 10.22 27.53
CA LYS A 125 13.69 11.44 27.87
C LYS A 125 12.25 11.40 27.38
N SER A 126 11.69 10.22 27.18
CA SER A 126 10.38 9.99 26.61
C SER A 126 9.72 8.82 27.32
N ASP A 127 8.40 8.86 27.46
CA ASP A 127 7.60 7.75 28.00
C ASP A 127 7.18 6.76 26.91
N LYS A 128 7.72 6.93 25.69
CA LYS A 128 7.53 5.98 24.58
C LYS A 128 8.37 4.73 24.83
N GLY A 129 7.82 3.58 24.45
CA GLY A 129 8.44 2.27 24.66
C GLY A 129 7.64 1.31 25.53
N PHE A 130 6.44 1.69 25.99
CA PHE A 130 5.63 0.83 26.85
C PHE A 130 5.31 -0.55 26.23
N LYS A 131 4.99 -0.59 24.93
CA LYS A 131 4.72 -1.85 24.22
C LYS A 131 5.99 -2.72 24.16
N ASP A 132 7.10 -2.10 23.83
CA ASP A 132 8.42 -2.72 23.72
C ASP A 132 8.85 -3.26 25.09
N ALA A 133 8.52 -2.54 26.17
CA ALA A 133 8.70 -2.97 27.55
C ALA A 133 7.87 -4.22 27.90
N CYS A 134 6.62 -4.31 27.42
CA CYS A 134 5.82 -5.52 27.58
C CYS A 134 6.43 -6.71 26.81
N ILE A 135 6.95 -6.49 25.60
CA ILE A 135 7.62 -7.53 24.80
C ILE A 135 8.89 -8.00 25.51
N VAL A 136 9.77 -7.08 25.91
CA VAL A 136 11.01 -7.36 26.63
C VAL A 136 10.75 -8.10 27.94
N ALA A 137 9.78 -7.66 28.75
CA ALA A 137 9.41 -8.35 29.99
C ALA A 137 8.93 -9.78 29.74
N SER A 138 8.18 -10.01 28.65
CA SER A 138 7.69 -11.34 28.28
C SER A 138 8.82 -12.26 27.82
N ILE A 139 9.78 -11.73 27.03
CA ILE A 139 10.98 -12.45 26.62
C ILE A 139 11.83 -12.83 27.85
N ASP A 140 12.06 -11.87 28.75
CA ASP A 140 12.82 -12.11 29.98
C ASP A 140 12.19 -13.18 30.86
N PHE A 141 10.87 -13.10 31.09
CA PHE A 141 10.15 -14.11 31.84
C PHE A 141 10.29 -15.49 31.21
N PHE A 142 10.09 -15.58 29.88
CA PHE A 142 10.22 -16.83 29.14
C PHE A 142 11.63 -17.44 29.23
N LEU A 143 12.67 -16.60 29.14
CA LEU A 143 14.06 -17.02 29.28
C LEU A 143 14.38 -17.50 30.69
N GLU A 144 13.89 -16.80 31.72
CA GLU A 144 14.11 -17.18 33.13
C GLU A 144 13.39 -18.49 33.51
N GLN A 145 12.27 -18.82 32.86
CA GLN A 145 11.60 -20.11 33.04
C GLN A 145 12.28 -21.26 32.27
N SER A 146 13.18 -20.95 31.34
CA SER A 146 13.88 -21.95 30.54
C SER A 146 15.15 -22.41 31.27
N SER A 147 15.15 -23.65 31.78
CA SER A 147 16.28 -24.24 32.51
C SER A 147 17.51 -24.60 31.66
N GLU A 148 17.43 -24.40 30.34
CA GLU A 148 18.49 -24.71 29.37
C GLU A 148 19.04 -23.41 28.80
N GLU A 149 20.37 -23.30 28.66
CA GLU A 149 21.02 -22.22 27.91
C GLU A 149 20.68 -22.34 26.42
N LYS A 150 19.49 -21.87 26.05
CA LYS A 150 19.05 -21.82 24.66
C LYS A 150 19.58 -20.55 24.01
N GLN A 151 20.19 -20.71 22.84
CA GLN A 151 20.52 -19.58 21.98
C GLN A 151 19.24 -18.99 21.41
N VAL A 152 19.01 -17.71 21.69
CA VAL A 152 17.84 -16.95 21.26
C VAL A 152 18.28 -15.88 20.28
N LEU A 153 17.56 -15.78 19.18
CA LEU A 153 17.71 -14.70 18.21
C LEU A 153 16.45 -13.83 18.29
N ILE A 154 16.63 -12.53 18.51
CA ILE A 154 15.55 -11.55 18.54
C ILE A 154 15.62 -10.74 17.26
N CYS A 155 14.53 -10.75 16.49
CA CYS A 155 14.37 -9.95 15.30
C CYS A 155 13.63 -8.66 15.65
N THR A 156 14.35 -7.53 15.69
CA THR A 156 13.77 -6.20 15.94
C THR A 156 14.65 -5.13 15.30
N ASP A 157 14.02 -4.13 14.70
CA ASP A 157 14.66 -2.90 14.24
C ASP A 157 14.69 -1.81 15.33
N ASP A 158 14.15 -2.10 16.51
CA ASP A 158 14.14 -1.18 17.64
C ASP A 158 15.50 -1.16 18.35
N LYS A 159 16.16 0.01 18.26
CA LYS A 159 17.49 0.25 18.84
C LYS A 159 17.51 0.12 20.36
N ARG A 160 16.41 0.46 21.04
CA ARG A 160 16.31 0.41 22.51
C ARG A 160 16.10 -1.02 22.98
N MET A 161 15.28 -1.81 22.29
CA MET A 161 15.22 -3.26 22.54
C MET A 161 16.57 -3.92 22.28
N ALA A 162 17.25 -3.57 21.18
CA ALA A 162 18.58 -4.09 20.89
C ALA A 162 19.60 -3.73 22.00
N GLU A 163 19.56 -2.49 22.49
CA GLU A 163 20.39 -2.03 23.60
C GLU A 163 20.14 -2.82 24.89
N TYR A 164 18.87 -3.10 25.23
CA TYR A 164 18.51 -3.88 26.41
C TYR A 164 19.16 -5.28 26.43
N PHE A 165 19.22 -5.95 25.28
CA PHE A 165 19.74 -7.31 25.18
C PHE A 165 21.25 -7.40 24.89
N LYS A 166 21.92 -6.27 24.67
CA LYS A 166 23.31 -6.21 24.21
C LYS A 166 24.31 -7.00 25.07
N ASP A 167 24.11 -7.00 26.39
CA ASP A 167 25.05 -7.62 27.33
C ASP A 167 24.75 -9.11 27.60
N ARG A 168 23.72 -9.68 26.97
CA ARG A 168 23.33 -11.09 27.17
C ARG A 168 24.02 -12.01 26.16
N THR A 169 24.91 -12.88 26.65
CA THR A 169 25.74 -13.77 25.83
C THR A 169 24.96 -14.84 25.07
N ASN A 170 23.75 -15.20 25.53
CA ASN A 170 22.88 -16.19 24.89
C ASN A 170 21.86 -15.58 23.91
N ILE A 171 21.89 -14.27 23.71
CA ILE A 171 20.96 -13.55 22.83
C ILE A 171 21.73 -12.89 21.68
N THR A 172 21.20 -13.02 20.48
CA THR A 172 21.64 -12.27 19.31
C THR A 172 20.48 -11.43 18.80
N VAL A 173 20.72 -10.15 18.53
CA VAL A 173 19.71 -9.24 17.98
C VAL A 173 20.01 -8.99 16.51
N GLU A 174 19.01 -9.12 15.64
CA GLU A 174 19.12 -8.90 14.20
C GLU A 174 17.97 -8.02 13.72
N GLU A 175 18.27 -7.06 12.84
CA GLU A 175 17.28 -6.08 12.36
C GLU A 175 16.50 -6.58 11.12
N ASP A 176 17.03 -7.56 10.37
CA ASP A 176 16.42 -8.07 9.14
C ASP A 176 16.26 -9.60 9.18
N LEU A 177 15.05 -10.08 8.90
CA LEU A 177 14.71 -11.50 8.73
C LEU A 177 15.61 -12.21 7.69
N LYS A 178 16.11 -11.50 6.67
CA LYS A 178 17.06 -12.06 5.69
C LYS A 178 18.39 -12.45 6.33
N ASN A 179 18.89 -11.68 7.29
CA ASN A 179 20.15 -11.99 7.97
C ASN A 179 20.00 -13.22 8.85
N VAL A 180 18.85 -13.38 9.50
CA VAL A 180 18.49 -14.58 10.26
C VAL A 180 18.52 -15.83 9.38
N ILE A 181 17.94 -15.75 8.17
CA ILE A 181 17.97 -16.86 7.21
C ILE A 181 19.41 -17.17 6.78
N LYS A 182 20.26 -16.15 6.55
CA LYS A 182 21.68 -16.34 6.21
C LYS A 182 22.47 -16.99 7.34
N LEU A 183 22.22 -16.61 8.60
CA LEU A 183 22.84 -17.19 9.80
C LEU A 183 22.51 -18.69 9.90
N ASN A 184 21.28 -19.07 9.59
CA ASN A 184 20.85 -20.48 9.59
C ASN A 184 21.50 -21.33 8.49
N ASN A 185 21.87 -20.70 7.37
CA ASN A 185 22.50 -21.38 6.23
C ASN A 185 24.03 -21.45 6.32
N ARG A 186 24.66 -20.88 7.36
CA ARG A 186 26.10 -21.05 7.56
C ARG A 186 26.40 -22.48 8.05
N PRO A 187 27.29 -23.23 7.40
CA PRO A 187 27.74 -24.52 7.94
C PRO A 187 28.39 -24.29 9.31
N LYS A 188 27.98 -25.07 10.32
CA LYS A 188 28.56 -25.07 11.68
C LYS A 188 30.04 -25.46 11.60
N VAL A 189 30.93 -24.48 11.39
CA VAL A 189 32.36 -24.66 11.56
C VAL A 189 32.73 -24.19 12.96
N LYS A 190 33.26 -25.12 13.75
CA LYS A 190 33.82 -24.89 15.09
C LYS A 190 34.91 -23.83 15.03
N GLU A 191 35.02 -23.09 16.13
CA GLU A 191 36.08 -22.14 16.46
C GLU A 191 37.46 -22.51 15.87
N SER A 192 38.09 -21.56 15.22
CA SER A 192 39.49 -21.20 15.50
C SER A 192 39.80 -19.85 14.88
N VAL A 193 40.38 -19.01 15.73
CA VAL A 193 41.11 -17.80 15.39
C VAL A 193 42.16 -18.13 14.33
N GLU A 194 42.24 -17.34 13.26
CA GLU A 194 43.52 -16.87 12.71
C GLU A 194 43.31 -15.74 11.68
N THR A 195 43.99 -14.64 11.97
CA THR A 195 44.19 -13.48 11.10
C THR A 195 45.07 -13.85 9.91
N THR A 196 44.75 -13.40 8.69
CA THR A 196 45.72 -12.80 7.74
C THR A 196 45.03 -12.27 6.47
N THR A 197 45.73 -11.33 5.86
CA THR A 197 45.34 -10.25 4.95
C THR A 197 45.44 -10.57 3.45
N ASN A 198 44.89 -9.64 2.65
CA ASN A 198 45.07 -9.35 1.21
C ASN A 198 44.03 -10.06 0.29
N THR A 199 43.33 -9.42 -0.66
CA THR A 199 43.65 -8.31 -1.57
C THR A 199 42.39 -7.63 -2.17
N SER A 200 42.17 -6.35 -1.83
CA SER A 200 41.94 -5.17 -2.69
C SER A 200 41.02 -5.11 -3.94
N ASP A 201 40.25 -6.13 -4.31
CA ASP A 201 39.29 -6.02 -5.45
C ASP A 201 37.81 -6.23 -5.06
N PHE A 202 37.56 -6.79 -3.87
CA PHE A 202 36.21 -7.02 -3.36
C PHE A 202 35.63 -5.82 -2.60
N ASP A 203 36.50 -4.99 -2.02
CA ASP A 203 36.09 -3.86 -1.17
C ASP A 203 35.48 -2.72 -1.99
N THR A 204 35.94 -2.48 -3.22
CA THR A 204 35.44 -1.39 -4.08
C THR A 204 34.03 -1.65 -4.62
N LYS A 205 33.69 -2.91 -4.93
CA LYS A 205 32.34 -3.31 -5.37
C LYS A 205 31.34 -3.35 -4.21
N ASN A 206 31.78 -3.73 -3.01
CA ASN A 206 30.92 -3.71 -1.83
C ASN A 206 30.70 -2.28 -1.30
N ALA A 207 31.73 -1.42 -1.32
CA ALA A 207 31.60 -0.01 -0.92
C ALA A 207 30.69 0.77 -1.87
N ALA A 208 30.81 0.57 -3.19
CA ALA A 208 29.95 1.24 -4.17
C ALA A 208 28.49 0.73 -4.15
N ASN A 209 28.26 -0.56 -3.83
CA ASN A 209 26.90 -1.08 -3.60
C ASN A 209 26.29 -0.59 -2.29
N ALA A 210 27.11 -0.41 -1.25
CA ALA A 210 26.67 0.21 0.01
C ALA A 210 26.22 1.66 -0.24
N ASP A 211 27.01 2.44 -0.97
CA ASP A 211 26.71 3.85 -1.30
C ASP A 211 25.38 4.02 -2.06
N VAL A 212 25.08 3.12 -3.02
CA VAL A 212 23.79 3.14 -3.74
C VAL A 212 22.63 2.72 -2.83
N ASN A 213 22.81 1.71 -1.97
CA ASN A 213 21.76 1.31 -1.03
C ASN A 213 21.48 2.39 0.01
N ASP A 214 22.53 3.08 0.48
CA ASP A 214 22.40 4.21 1.40
C ASP A 214 21.61 5.34 0.74
N LEU A 215 21.88 5.66 -0.53
CA LEU A 215 21.09 6.65 -1.29
C LEU A 215 19.62 6.23 -1.49
N ILE A 216 19.34 4.92 -1.65
CA ILE A 216 17.96 4.42 -1.77
C ILE A 216 17.22 4.56 -0.43
N GLU A 217 17.88 4.29 0.69
CA GLU A 217 17.27 4.47 2.01
C GLU A 217 17.18 5.96 2.39
N GLU A 218 18.11 6.82 1.95
CA GLU A 218 17.95 8.28 2.00
C GLU A 218 16.71 8.72 1.20
N LEU A 219 16.50 8.16 0.00
CA LEU A 219 15.32 8.45 -0.82
C LEU A 219 14.02 8.05 -0.09
N ALA A 220 14.03 6.89 0.58
CA ALA A 220 12.90 6.40 1.36
C ALA A 220 12.54 7.35 2.51
N ASN A 221 13.56 7.88 3.18
CA ASN A 221 13.42 8.74 4.36
C ASN A 221 13.41 10.25 4.03
N SER A 222 13.46 10.62 2.75
CA SER A 222 13.47 12.03 2.32
C SER A 222 12.25 12.78 2.86
N LEU A 223 12.50 13.97 3.43
CA LEU A 223 11.48 14.78 4.10
C LEU A 223 11.10 16.04 3.31
N SER A 224 11.75 16.31 2.18
CA SER A 224 11.42 17.45 1.31
C SER A 224 11.66 17.16 -0.17
N PHE A 225 10.89 17.82 -1.05
CA PHE A 225 11.09 17.72 -2.51
C PHE A 225 12.52 18.04 -2.94
N ALA A 226 13.12 19.11 -2.38
CA ALA A 226 14.49 19.51 -2.71
C ALA A 226 15.53 18.43 -2.36
N GLU A 227 15.34 17.75 -1.23
CA GLU A 227 16.15 16.62 -0.82
C GLU A 227 15.96 15.43 -1.77
N THR A 228 14.71 15.11 -2.13
CA THR A 228 14.38 14.06 -3.09
C THR A 228 15.04 14.29 -4.45
N HIS A 229 14.93 15.50 -5.02
CA HIS A 229 15.61 15.84 -6.29
C HIS A 229 17.13 15.70 -6.19
N SER A 230 17.71 16.14 -5.07
CA SER A 230 19.15 15.98 -4.83
C SER A 230 19.57 14.51 -4.78
N ILE A 231 18.77 13.64 -4.16
CA ILE A 231 19.07 12.20 -4.06
C ILE A 231 18.92 11.53 -5.44
N ILE A 232 17.85 11.83 -6.18
CA ILE A 232 17.66 11.35 -7.57
C ILE A 232 18.82 11.79 -8.48
N SER A 233 19.30 13.02 -8.32
CA SER A 233 20.47 13.52 -9.07
C SER A 233 21.76 12.75 -8.74
N LYS A 234 21.98 12.41 -7.47
CA LYS A 234 23.11 11.56 -7.06
C LYS A 234 22.98 10.13 -7.60
N LEU A 235 21.79 9.54 -7.52
CA LEU A 235 21.50 8.20 -8.03
C LEU A 235 21.72 8.13 -9.55
N SER A 236 21.20 9.11 -10.31
CA SER A 236 21.36 9.18 -11.77
C SER A 236 22.80 9.45 -12.22
N SER A 237 23.59 10.17 -11.41
CA SER A 237 24.99 10.47 -11.69
C SER A 237 25.96 9.36 -11.25
N SER A 238 25.47 8.33 -10.56
CA SER A 238 26.31 7.24 -10.06
C SER A 238 26.90 6.43 -11.23
N PRO A 239 28.22 6.20 -11.26
CA PRO A 239 28.85 5.37 -12.30
C PRO A 239 28.52 3.88 -12.16
N HIS A 240 27.85 3.48 -11.08
CA HIS A 240 27.45 2.10 -10.83
C HIS A 240 26.12 1.78 -11.53
N VAL A 241 26.10 0.67 -12.28
CA VAL A 241 24.86 0.09 -12.82
C VAL A 241 24.02 -0.50 -11.68
N THR A 242 22.79 -0.03 -11.50
CA THR A 242 21.84 -0.56 -10.52
C THR A 242 21.52 -2.03 -10.80
N THR A 243 21.34 -2.81 -9.73
CA THR A 243 20.87 -4.20 -9.81
C THR A 243 19.34 -4.25 -9.85
N ASP A 244 18.77 -5.34 -10.38
CA ASP A 244 17.30 -5.55 -10.40
C ASP A 244 16.66 -5.39 -9.01
N GLN A 245 17.34 -5.83 -7.94
CA GLN A 245 16.84 -5.67 -6.57
C GLN A 245 16.83 -4.20 -6.10
N GLN A 246 17.84 -3.43 -6.48
CA GLN A 246 17.90 -1.99 -6.20
C GLN A 246 16.84 -1.23 -7.00
N GLU A 247 16.65 -1.60 -8.25
CA GLU A 247 15.61 -1.04 -9.13
C GLU A 247 14.20 -1.29 -8.59
N LEU A 248 13.89 -2.52 -8.17
CA LEU A 248 12.63 -2.84 -7.52
C LEU A 248 12.45 -2.10 -6.19
N ARG A 249 13.52 -1.92 -5.40
CA ARG A 249 13.46 -1.12 -4.16
C ARG A 249 13.21 0.35 -4.46
N ILE A 250 13.84 0.93 -5.47
CA ILE A 250 13.58 2.31 -5.92
C ILE A 250 12.09 2.46 -6.31
N LEU A 251 11.54 1.48 -7.03
CA LEU A 251 10.13 1.49 -7.41
C LEU A 251 9.19 1.36 -6.20
N SER A 252 9.54 0.58 -5.17
CA SER A 252 8.73 0.50 -3.95
C SER A 252 8.81 1.80 -3.14
N VAL A 253 10.02 2.35 -2.97
CA VAL A 253 10.27 3.60 -2.25
C VAL A 253 9.51 4.77 -2.87
N ALA A 254 9.51 4.88 -4.20
CA ALA A 254 8.80 5.95 -4.88
C ALA A 254 7.27 5.89 -4.73
N LEU A 255 6.73 4.74 -4.32
CA LEU A 255 5.31 4.55 -4.02
C LEU A 255 4.99 4.56 -2.51
N GLU A 256 5.96 4.23 -1.65
CA GLU A 256 5.84 4.26 -0.19
C GLU A 256 5.95 5.70 0.36
N ASN A 257 6.82 6.51 -0.24
CA ASN A 257 6.99 7.91 0.14
C ASN A 257 6.05 8.80 -0.69
N GLN A 258 5.02 9.34 -0.04
CA GLN A 258 4.01 10.18 -0.68
C GLN A 258 4.61 11.43 -1.35
N GLN A 259 5.73 11.97 -0.86
CA GLN A 259 6.41 13.09 -1.51
C GLN A 259 7.03 12.68 -2.85
N VAL A 260 7.64 11.49 -2.90
CA VAL A 260 8.26 10.96 -4.13
C VAL A 260 7.20 10.64 -5.17
N GLU A 261 6.08 10.04 -4.74
CA GLU A 261 4.95 9.77 -5.62
C GLU A 261 4.42 11.06 -6.28
N TRP A 262 4.33 12.16 -5.52
CA TRP A 262 3.79 13.44 -6.02
C TRP A 262 4.66 14.07 -7.10
N ILE A 263 5.98 13.80 -7.07
CA ILE A 263 6.94 14.37 -8.03
C ILE A 263 7.37 13.36 -9.09
N LEU A 264 6.73 12.19 -9.21
CA LEU A 264 7.01 11.24 -10.30
C LEU A 264 6.85 11.85 -11.71
N LYS A 265 6.09 12.94 -11.80
CA LYS A 265 5.87 13.69 -13.05
C LYS A 265 6.93 14.76 -13.31
N ASP A 266 7.76 15.10 -12.33
CA ASP A 266 8.81 16.08 -12.50
C ASP A 266 9.89 15.52 -13.43
N ASP A 267 10.41 16.36 -14.33
CA ASP A 267 11.21 15.92 -15.47
C ASP A 267 12.41 15.04 -15.05
N ASP A 268 13.16 15.44 -14.04
CA ASP A 268 14.36 14.72 -13.57
C ASP A 268 14.02 13.39 -12.87
N VAL A 269 12.95 13.37 -12.07
CA VAL A 269 12.45 12.17 -11.39
C VAL A 269 11.89 11.18 -12.40
N SER A 270 11.11 11.68 -13.38
CA SER A 270 10.53 10.87 -14.44
C SER A 270 11.61 10.28 -15.35
N GLU A 271 12.61 11.08 -15.74
CA GLU A 271 13.74 10.62 -16.56
C GLU A 271 14.51 9.46 -15.91
N TYR A 272 14.61 9.46 -14.58
CA TYR A 272 15.29 8.40 -13.84
C TYR A 272 14.39 7.17 -13.56
N ILE A 273 13.18 7.37 -13.05
CA ILE A 273 12.32 6.28 -12.56
C ILE A 273 11.56 5.58 -13.70
N LYS A 274 11.13 6.30 -14.74
CA LYS A 274 10.32 5.73 -15.83
C LYS A 274 11.04 4.59 -16.59
N PRO A 275 12.34 4.70 -16.94
CA PRO A 275 13.05 3.58 -17.57
C PRO A 275 13.13 2.34 -16.66
N ILE A 276 13.33 2.54 -15.35
CA ILE A 276 13.35 1.46 -14.35
C ILE A 276 11.99 0.76 -14.31
N PHE A 277 10.91 1.55 -14.22
CA PHE A 277 9.55 1.03 -14.28
C PHE A 277 9.33 0.19 -15.55
N LEU A 278 9.69 0.69 -16.73
CA LEU A 278 9.45 -0.02 -17.99
C LEU A 278 10.17 -1.37 -18.07
N ARG A 279 11.35 -1.53 -17.43
CA ARG A 279 12.08 -2.81 -17.35
C ARG A 279 11.39 -3.81 -16.43
N HIS A 280 10.92 -3.35 -15.26
CA HIS A 280 10.37 -4.21 -14.22
C HIS A 280 8.83 -4.23 -14.20
N LYS A 281 8.17 -3.62 -15.19
CA LYS A 281 6.72 -3.42 -15.19
C LYS A 281 5.92 -4.70 -15.10
N GLU A 282 6.43 -5.87 -15.50
CA GLU A 282 5.75 -7.17 -15.39
C GLU A 282 5.89 -7.81 -13.99
N GLU A 283 6.84 -7.36 -13.19
CA GLU A 283 7.10 -7.88 -11.83
C GLU A 283 6.24 -7.19 -10.76
N LEU A 284 5.66 -6.03 -11.09
CA LEU A 284 4.81 -5.25 -10.21
C LEU A 284 3.41 -5.86 -10.06
N ILE A 285 2.86 -5.78 -8.85
CA ILE A 285 1.44 -6.08 -8.63
C ILE A 285 0.57 -4.99 -9.26
N ASP A 286 -0.70 -5.30 -9.54
CA ASP A 286 -1.60 -4.38 -10.25
C ASP A 286 -1.73 -3.01 -9.58
N ASN A 287 -1.78 -2.95 -8.25
CA ASN A 287 -1.86 -1.68 -7.54
C ASN A 287 -0.63 -0.78 -7.82
N GLU A 288 0.57 -1.33 -7.74
CA GLU A 288 1.82 -0.59 -7.98
C GLU A 288 1.96 -0.20 -9.45
N TYR A 289 1.72 -1.15 -10.36
CA TYR A 289 1.76 -0.95 -11.80
C TYR A 289 0.88 0.24 -12.22
N THR A 290 -0.32 0.34 -11.64
CA THR A 290 -1.32 1.33 -12.06
C THR A 290 -1.02 2.72 -11.56
N ARG A 291 -0.41 2.86 -10.37
CA ARG A 291 0.10 4.14 -9.89
C ARG A 291 1.18 4.69 -10.82
N TYR A 292 2.05 3.83 -11.36
CA TYR A 292 3.03 4.25 -12.36
C TYR A 292 2.42 4.58 -13.72
N LEU A 293 1.38 3.86 -14.17
CA LEU A 293 0.64 4.25 -15.37
C LEU A 293 0.02 5.65 -15.23
N ASP A 294 -0.63 5.92 -14.09
CA ASP A 294 -1.24 7.21 -13.77
C ASP A 294 -0.19 8.33 -13.67
N ALA A 295 0.97 8.03 -13.07
CA ALA A 295 2.07 8.97 -12.93
C ALA A 295 2.67 9.33 -14.30
N PHE A 296 2.97 8.33 -15.13
CA PHE A 296 3.66 8.54 -16.41
C PHE A 296 2.76 8.74 -17.62
N ASP A 297 1.43 8.79 -17.40
CA ASP A 297 0.40 8.89 -18.43
C ASP A 297 0.60 7.82 -19.53
N LEU A 298 0.82 6.57 -19.10
CA LEU A 298 1.07 5.42 -19.97
C LEU A 298 -0.18 4.53 -20.14
N PRO A 299 -0.36 3.88 -21.31
CA PRO A 299 -1.45 2.94 -21.53
C PRO A 299 -1.26 1.63 -20.74
N ASP A 300 -2.37 0.96 -20.40
CA ASP A 300 -2.33 -0.38 -19.78
C ASP A 300 -2.01 -1.45 -20.83
N GLU A 301 -0.74 -1.84 -20.89
CA GLU A 301 -0.28 -2.92 -21.78
C GLU A 301 -0.72 -4.32 -21.32
N ARG A 302 -1.19 -4.46 -20.08
CA ARG A 302 -1.69 -5.74 -19.56
C ARG A 302 -3.16 -5.96 -19.89
N GLU A 303 -3.85 -4.98 -20.47
CA GLU A 303 -5.31 -5.00 -20.67
C GLU A 303 -5.79 -6.27 -21.39
N GLU A 304 -5.12 -6.69 -22.45
CA GLU A 304 -5.51 -7.90 -23.22
C GLU A 304 -5.36 -9.20 -22.44
N LYS A 305 -4.45 -9.23 -21.45
CA LYS A 305 -4.22 -10.40 -20.59
C LYS A 305 -5.26 -10.50 -19.47
N ARG A 306 -6.04 -9.45 -19.22
CA ARG A 306 -7.03 -9.38 -18.14
C ARG A 306 -8.39 -9.92 -18.58
N GLU A 307 -9.05 -10.65 -17.67
CA GLU A 307 -10.41 -11.15 -17.89
C GLU A 307 -11.41 -9.98 -18.02
N SER A 308 -11.21 -8.91 -17.24
CA SER A 308 -12.06 -7.71 -17.24
C SER A 308 -11.27 -6.43 -17.59
N PRO A 309 -11.94 -5.42 -18.17
CA PRO A 309 -11.31 -4.13 -18.44
C PRO A 309 -10.90 -3.47 -17.12
N PHE A 310 -9.63 -3.08 -17.04
CA PHE A 310 -9.06 -2.43 -15.87
C PHE A 310 -9.00 -0.91 -16.09
N PHE A 311 -9.38 -0.14 -15.06
CA PHE A 311 -9.34 1.33 -15.11
C PHE A 311 -8.37 1.89 -14.10
N THR A 312 -7.53 2.83 -14.53
CA THR A 312 -6.60 3.55 -13.65
C THR A 312 -7.35 4.48 -12.69
N THR A 313 -6.65 5.04 -11.70
CA THR A 313 -7.27 5.95 -10.73
C THR A 313 -7.72 7.24 -11.41
N LYS A 314 -6.93 7.75 -12.36
CA LYS A 314 -7.28 8.92 -13.16
C LYS A 314 -8.50 8.67 -14.02
N GLU A 315 -8.56 7.53 -14.71
CA GLU A 315 -9.71 7.12 -15.53
C GLU A 315 -10.99 6.99 -14.68
N LYS A 316 -10.90 6.34 -13.53
CA LYS A 316 -12.02 6.21 -12.58
C LYS A 316 -12.51 7.56 -12.08
N ARG A 317 -11.59 8.46 -11.73
CA ARG A 317 -11.93 9.82 -11.26
C ARG A 317 -12.62 10.62 -12.35
N ALA A 318 -12.08 10.64 -13.57
CA ALA A 318 -12.69 11.33 -14.71
C ALA A 318 -14.12 10.84 -14.97
N PHE A 319 -14.35 9.52 -14.91
CA PHE A 319 -15.69 8.94 -15.01
C PHE A 319 -16.62 9.40 -13.86
N CYS A 320 -16.16 9.24 -12.62
CA CYS A 320 -16.95 9.56 -11.42
C CYS A 320 -17.33 11.03 -11.35
N ASP A 321 -16.38 11.94 -11.59
CA ASP A 321 -16.61 13.38 -11.52
C ASP A 321 -17.63 13.78 -12.59
N PHE A 322 -17.50 13.27 -13.81
CA PHE A 322 -18.46 13.52 -14.88
C PHE A 322 -19.87 13.02 -14.57
N ILE A 323 -20.02 11.76 -14.13
CA ILE A 323 -21.35 11.19 -13.90
C ILE A 323 -22.03 11.80 -12.66
N ASN A 324 -21.26 12.10 -11.61
CA ASN A 324 -21.78 12.73 -10.41
C ASN A 324 -22.31 14.13 -10.71
N GLU A 325 -21.59 14.91 -11.51
CA GLU A 325 -22.06 16.23 -11.96
C GLU A 325 -23.38 16.12 -12.73
N ILE A 326 -23.48 15.20 -13.70
CA ILE A 326 -24.72 14.99 -14.46
C ILE A 326 -25.89 14.57 -13.58
N ILE A 327 -25.70 13.56 -12.72
CA ILE A 327 -26.75 13.10 -11.81
C ILE A 327 -27.15 14.22 -10.86
N SER A 328 -26.18 14.97 -10.33
CA SER A 328 -26.48 16.05 -9.38
C SER A 328 -27.40 17.11 -9.99
N HIS A 329 -27.34 17.33 -11.31
CA HIS A 329 -28.13 18.32 -12.02
C HIS A 329 -29.40 17.78 -12.69
N THR A 330 -29.55 16.46 -12.78
CA THR A 330 -30.74 15.83 -13.36
C THR A 330 -31.79 15.60 -12.27
N VAL A 331 -33.01 16.10 -12.49
CA VAL A 331 -34.12 16.00 -11.54
C VAL A 331 -34.92 14.73 -11.78
N CYS A 332 -35.42 14.55 -13.00
CA CYS A 332 -36.12 13.36 -13.43
C CYS A 332 -35.99 13.18 -14.95
N LYS A 333 -36.28 11.96 -15.41
CA LYS A 333 -36.35 11.62 -16.84
C LYS A 333 -37.74 11.11 -17.20
N SER A 334 -38.15 11.26 -18.45
CA SER A 334 -39.38 10.63 -18.93
C SER A 334 -39.30 9.10 -18.82
N HIS A 335 -40.40 8.44 -18.46
CA HIS A 335 -40.49 6.98 -18.40
C HIS A 335 -40.23 6.28 -19.76
N LEU A 336 -40.34 7.01 -20.88
CA LEU A 336 -40.01 6.50 -22.22
C LEU A 336 -38.57 6.82 -22.66
N SER A 337 -37.75 7.37 -21.77
CA SER A 337 -36.38 7.74 -22.10
C SER A 337 -35.56 6.49 -22.43
N THR A 338 -34.73 6.61 -23.46
CA THR A 338 -33.72 5.61 -23.80
C THR A 338 -32.34 6.25 -23.69
N PHE A 339 -31.28 5.45 -23.61
CA PHE A 339 -29.91 5.95 -23.49
C PHE A 339 -29.17 5.81 -24.82
N GLU A 340 -28.29 6.76 -25.11
CA GLU A 340 -27.30 6.57 -26.17
C GLU A 340 -26.24 5.57 -25.69
N ILE A 341 -26.04 4.50 -26.45
CA ILE A 341 -25.17 3.38 -26.07
C ILE A 341 -23.86 3.41 -26.88
N ASN A 342 -23.85 4.13 -28.01
CA ASN A 342 -22.69 4.18 -28.88
C ASN A 342 -21.65 5.19 -28.36
N ALA A 343 -20.56 4.66 -27.80
CA ALA A 343 -19.44 5.46 -27.29
C ALA A 343 -18.87 6.46 -28.31
N ASN A 344 -18.81 6.10 -29.60
CA ASN A 344 -18.27 6.98 -30.64
C ASN A 344 -19.23 8.14 -30.95
N THR A 345 -20.54 7.88 -30.91
CA THR A 345 -21.57 8.92 -31.06
C THR A 345 -21.50 9.91 -29.90
N ILE A 346 -21.41 9.42 -28.66
CA ILE A 346 -21.27 10.26 -27.46
C ILE A 346 -19.99 11.09 -27.55
N LEU A 347 -18.86 10.45 -27.83
CA LEU A 347 -17.57 11.13 -27.97
C LEU A 347 -17.63 12.26 -29.01
N ALA A 348 -18.16 11.99 -30.21
CA ALA A 348 -18.27 13.00 -31.26
C ALA A 348 -19.15 14.19 -30.85
N ARG A 349 -20.28 13.93 -30.16
CA ARG A 349 -21.19 14.98 -29.68
C ARG A 349 -20.57 15.80 -28.55
N LEU A 350 -19.87 15.17 -27.61
CA LEU A 350 -19.15 15.86 -26.54
C LEU A 350 -17.98 16.70 -27.07
N GLN A 351 -17.22 16.18 -28.04
CA GLN A 351 -16.17 16.96 -28.72
C GLN A 351 -16.76 18.17 -29.46
N SER A 352 -17.92 18.02 -30.08
CA SER A 352 -18.62 19.16 -30.70
C SER A 352 -19.06 20.21 -29.68
N LEU A 353 -19.54 19.77 -28.51
CA LEU A 353 -19.94 20.65 -27.41
C LEU A 353 -18.73 21.41 -26.84
N LEU A 354 -17.61 20.71 -26.60
CA LEU A 354 -16.38 21.37 -26.12
C LEU A 354 -15.87 22.42 -27.13
N LYS A 355 -15.94 22.13 -28.43
CA LYS A 355 -15.55 23.09 -29.48
C LYS A 355 -16.39 24.37 -29.47
N SER A 356 -17.67 24.29 -29.11
CA SER A 356 -18.53 25.49 -29.01
C SER A 356 -18.34 26.27 -27.71
N HIS A 357 -17.61 25.73 -26.74
CA HIS A 357 -17.43 26.28 -25.39
C HIS A 357 -15.94 26.42 -24.99
N LEU A 358 -15.03 26.52 -25.97
CA LEU A 358 -13.57 26.56 -25.74
C LEU A 358 -13.07 27.70 -24.84
N LEU A 359 -13.83 28.79 -24.74
CA LEU A 359 -13.45 29.96 -23.93
C LEU A 359 -14.18 30.00 -22.59
N ASP A 360 -15.09 29.06 -22.33
CA ASP A 360 -15.89 29.02 -21.13
C ASP A 360 -15.19 28.19 -20.05
N SER A 361 -15.27 28.63 -18.80
CA SER A 361 -14.77 27.84 -17.66
C SER A 361 -15.77 26.76 -17.21
N SER A 362 -17.06 26.94 -17.54
CA SER A 362 -18.11 25.99 -17.21
C SER A 362 -19.26 26.03 -18.21
N LEU A 363 -19.93 24.89 -18.39
CA LEU A 363 -21.14 24.75 -19.17
C LEU A 363 -22.36 25.17 -18.34
N ALA A 364 -22.91 26.35 -18.61
CA ALA A 364 -24.02 26.93 -17.85
C ALA A 364 -25.38 26.25 -18.05
N ASN A 365 -25.53 25.43 -19.09
CA ASN A 365 -26.79 24.72 -19.37
C ASN A 365 -26.52 23.21 -19.47
N VAL A 366 -26.74 22.53 -18.35
CA VAL A 366 -26.51 21.08 -18.21
C VAL A 366 -27.39 20.26 -19.15
N LYS A 367 -28.51 20.83 -19.62
CA LYS A 367 -29.41 20.16 -20.57
C LYS A 367 -28.68 19.72 -21.84
N TYR A 368 -27.68 20.48 -22.29
CA TYR A 368 -26.89 20.08 -23.46
C TYR A 368 -26.15 18.75 -23.26
N LEU A 369 -25.71 18.44 -22.03
CA LEU A 369 -25.06 17.18 -21.71
C LEU A 369 -26.08 16.05 -21.55
N THR A 370 -27.20 16.30 -20.87
CA THR A 370 -28.24 15.27 -20.70
C THR A 370 -28.83 14.87 -22.04
N ASP A 371 -29.05 15.80 -22.97
CA ASP A 371 -29.56 15.54 -24.32
C ASP A 371 -28.56 14.76 -25.21
N ILE A 372 -27.28 14.68 -24.80
CA ILE A 372 -26.28 13.83 -25.46
C ILE A 372 -26.42 12.38 -25.01
N LEU A 373 -26.71 12.16 -23.72
CA LEU A 373 -26.70 10.83 -23.10
C LEU A 373 -28.09 10.17 -23.06
N ILE A 374 -29.15 10.97 -22.92
CA ILE A 374 -30.52 10.52 -22.73
C ILE A 374 -31.36 10.99 -23.92
N ASN A 375 -31.93 10.03 -24.62
CA ASN A 375 -32.92 10.26 -25.66
C ASN A 375 -34.32 10.31 -25.02
N GLY A 376 -34.83 11.51 -24.79
CA GLY A 376 -36.12 11.72 -24.14
C GLY A 376 -36.25 13.13 -23.55
N ALA A 377 -37.35 13.38 -22.86
CA ALA A 377 -37.47 14.59 -22.05
C ALA A 377 -36.75 14.38 -20.71
N VAL A 378 -35.86 15.31 -20.38
CA VAL A 378 -35.12 15.33 -19.10
C VAL A 378 -35.36 16.68 -18.45
N GLU A 379 -35.72 16.66 -17.17
CA GLU A 379 -35.77 17.86 -16.34
C GLU A 379 -34.44 18.05 -15.61
N THR A 380 -33.86 19.23 -15.75
CA THR A 380 -32.58 19.59 -15.10
C THR A 380 -32.77 20.80 -14.22
N LYS A 381 -32.13 20.82 -13.06
CA LYS A 381 -32.09 22.02 -12.21
C LYS A 381 -31.00 22.99 -12.68
N PRO A 382 -31.14 24.30 -12.41
CA PRO A 382 -30.12 25.29 -12.77
C PRO A 382 -28.76 24.96 -12.14
N GLY A 383 -27.69 25.17 -12.90
CA GLY A 383 -26.32 24.98 -12.45
C GLY A 383 -25.35 24.91 -13.61
N SER A 384 -24.07 24.75 -13.31
CA SER A 384 -23.01 24.69 -14.31
C SER A 384 -22.02 23.59 -14.02
N ILE A 385 -21.61 22.86 -15.05
CA ILE A 385 -20.60 21.79 -14.96
C ILE A 385 -19.27 22.33 -15.48
N SER A 386 -18.16 22.04 -14.82
CA SER A 386 -16.83 22.47 -15.28
C SER A 386 -16.50 21.92 -16.68
N ILE A 387 -15.95 22.76 -17.56
CA ILE A 387 -15.47 22.30 -18.88
C ILE A 387 -14.33 21.29 -18.72
N ASP A 388 -13.50 21.42 -17.68
CA ASP A 388 -12.43 20.48 -17.38
C ASP A 388 -12.97 19.06 -17.10
N THR A 389 -14.06 18.95 -16.34
CA THR A 389 -14.72 17.67 -16.05
C THR A 389 -15.23 16.98 -17.32
N ILE A 390 -15.79 17.76 -18.26
CA ILE A 390 -16.27 17.23 -19.54
C ILE A 390 -15.06 16.83 -20.42
N SER A 391 -14.02 17.65 -20.44
CA SER A 391 -12.78 17.41 -21.18
C SER A 391 -12.07 16.13 -20.70
N ASP A 392 -11.97 15.93 -19.38
CA ASP A 392 -11.36 14.75 -18.79
C ASP A 392 -12.11 13.46 -19.16
N PHE A 393 -13.45 13.51 -19.16
CA PHE A 393 -14.27 12.39 -19.62
C PHE A 393 -14.14 12.13 -21.14
N VAL A 394 -14.05 13.19 -21.95
CA VAL A 394 -13.77 13.06 -23.39
C VAL A 394 -12.41 12.42 -23.62
N ASN A 395 -11.37 12.85 -22.89
CA ASN A 395 -10.03 12.26 -22.96
C ASN A 395 -10.03 10.79 -22.52
N LEU A 396 -10.81 10.43 -21.49
CA LEU A 396 -11.03 9.04 -21.09
C LEU A 396 -11.60 8.22 -22.24
N LEU A 397 -12.70 8.68 -22.87
CA LEU A 397 -13.33 7.96 -23.97
C LEU A 397 -12.44 7.87 -25.21
N ASP A 398 -11.73 8.94 -25.55
CA ASP A 398 -10.88 9.00 -26.74
C ASP A 398 -9.70 8.03 -26.64
N ASN A 399 -9.08 7.94 -25.46
CA ASN A 399 -7.93 7.04 -25.22
C ASN A 399 -8.33 5.60 -24.84
N ALA A 400 -9.60 5.36 -24.48
CA ALA A 400 -10.06 4.04 -24.10
C ALA A 400 -10.10 3.06 -25.28
N SER A 401 -9.69 1.81 -25.03
CA SER A 401 -9.86 0.68 -25.94
C SER A 401 -11.35 0.38 -26.21
N PRO A 402 -11.69 -0.41 -27.24
CA PRO A 402 -13.07 -0.84 -27.47
C PRO A 402 -13.71 -1.54 -26.25
N ARG A 403 -12.97 -2.44 -25.57
CA ARG A 403 -13.47 -3.14 -24.37
C ARG A 403 -13.72 -2.17 -23.22
N LYS A 404 -12.81 -1.21 -23.00
CA LYS A 404 -12.98 -0.15 -22.00
C LYS A 404 -14.18 0.74 -22.33
N ARG A 405 -14.35 1.16 -23.58
CA ARG A 405 -15.49 1.97 -24.02
C ARG A 405 -16.81 1.26 -23.76
N GLU A 406 -16.93 -0.02 -24.08
CA GLU A 406 -18.12 -0.82 -23.78
C GLU A 406 -18.42 -0.84 -22.27
N ALA A 407 -17.41 -1.08 -21.44
CA ALA A 407 -17.58 -1.05 -19.98
C ALA A 407 -17.94 0.34 -19.44
N ILE A 408 -17.33 1.41 -19.96
CA ILE A 408 -17.68 2.78 -19.58
C ILE A 408 -19.14 3.07 -19.93
N MET A 409 -19.61 2.71 -21.12
CA MET A 409 -21.01 2.92 -21.53
C MET A 409 -21.98 2.11 -20.68
N ALA A 410 -21.68 0.85 -20.40
CA ALA A 410 -22.53 0.01 -19.54
C ALA A 410 -22.67 0.61 -18.13
N ASN A 411 -21.58 1.08 -17.53
CA ASN A 411 -21.61 1.74 -16.21
C ASN A 411 -22.32 3.09 -16.25
N LEU A 412 -22.15 3.86 -17.33
CA LEU A 412 -22.83 5.14 -17.53
C LEU A 412 -24.35 4.94 -17.57
N ILE A 413 -24.82 3.96 -18.34
CA ILE A 413 -26.25 3.65 -18.47
C ILE A 413 -26.83 3.21 -17.13
N SER A 414 -26.18 2.25 -16.45
CA SER A 414 -26.64 1.79 -15.13
C SER A 414 -26.79 2.95 -14.13
N ARG A 415 -25.88 3.93 -14.16
CA ARG A 415 -25.95 5.14 -13.32
C ARG A 415 -27.09 6.08 -13.69
N LEU A 416 -27.41 6.20 -14.98
CA LEU A 416 -28.49 7.07 -15.46
C LEU A 416 -29.87 6.40 -15.31
N GLU A 417 -29.93 5.06 -15.24
CA GLU A 417 -31.14 4.31 -14.93
C GLU A 417 -31.67 4.57 -13.52
N ASP A 418 -30.76 4.81 -12.56
CA ASP A 418 -31.08 5.16 -11.17
C ASP A 418 -31.76 6.53 -11.01
N ILE A 419 -31.85 7.35 -12.06
CA ILE A 419 -32.54 8.64 -12.03
C ILE A 419 -34.05 8.40 -12.01
N ASP A 420 -34.75 9.09 -11.11
CA ASP A 420 -36.20 8.98 -10.95
C ASP A 420 -36.95 9.24 -12.26
N ASP A 421 -37.96 8.42 -12.54
CA ASP A 421 -38.90 8.66 -13.64
C ASP A 421 -39.90 9.76 -13.24
N ASP A 422 -40.21 10.65 -14.19
CA ASP A 422 -41.25 11.65 -14.05
C ASP A 422 -42.60 10.95 -13.80
N ILE A 423 -43.20 11.23 -12.64
CA ILE A 423 -44.48 10.64 -12.25
C ILE A 423 -45.56 11.28 -13.12
N SER A 424 -45.92 10.58 -14.19
CA SER A 424 -47.04 10.96 -15.04
C SER A 424 -48.34 10.86 -14.24
N PHE A 425 -48.92 11.99 -13.85
CA PHE A 425 -50.30 12.09 -13.37
C PHE A 425 -51.28 12.12 -14.53
#